data_AF-A0A8S9RL74-F1
#
_entry.id   AF-A0A8S9RL74-F1
#
_cell.length_a   1.000
_cell.length_b   1.000
_cell.length_c   1.000
_cell.angle_alpha   90.00
_cell.angle_beta   90.00
_cell.angle_gamma   90.00
#
_symmetry.space_group_name_H-M   'P 1'
#
loop_
_entity.id
_entity.type
_entity.pdbx_description
1 polymer ?
#
loop_
_entity_poly.entity_id
_entity_poly.type
_entity_poly.pdbx_seq_one_letter_code
_entity_poly.pdbx_strand_id
1 'polypeptide(L)'
;MALQKNTITAQNRKDPNQNTGISIHASRVLATPDLQATNGTTQTYLGRPWKLYSRTVYMLSYIGNHVHTRGWLEWNTTFALDTLYYGEYLNTGPGSNISQRVNWPGYRVINSTAEANRFTVSEFIYGSSWLPSTGVSFLAGLNL
;
A
#
# COMPACT_ATOMS: atom_id res chain seq x y z
N MET A 1 -22.49 7.19 10.84
CA MET A 1 -21.89 8.37 10.17
C MET A 1 -21.89 8.13 8.67
N ALA A 2 -22.84 8.70 7.93
CA ALA A 2 -23.12 8.31 6.53
C ALA A 2 -22.04 8.72 5.48
N LEU A 3 -20.92 9.31 5.92
CA LEU A 3 -19.87 9.84 5.02
C LEU A 3 -18.44 9.43 5.42
N GLN A 4 -18.28 8.53 6.38
CA GLN A 4 -16.96 8.12 6.83
C GLN A 4 -16.24 7.31 5.74
N LYS A 5 -14.97 7.65 5.52
CA LYS A 5 -14.04 6.90 4.67
C LYS A 5 -12.78 6.62 5.46
N ASN A 6 -12.37 5.35 5.51
CA ASN A 6 -11.13 4.94 6.15
C ASN A 6 -10.01 4.87 5.10
N THR A 7 -8.81 5.29 5.49
CA THR A 7 -7.60 5.11 4.67
C THR A 7 -6.51 4.52 5.53
N ILE A 8 -5.91 3.41 5.10
CA ILE A 8 -4.86 2.73 5.86
C ILE A 8 -3.56 3.56 5.86
N THR A 9 -3.23 4.18 4.74
CA THR A 9 -2.01 5.01 4.61
C THR A 9 -2.28 6.43 4.12
N ALA A 10 -1.43 7.37 4.55
CA ALA A 10 -1.41 8.76 4.07
C ALA A 10 0.04 9.27 3.97
N GLN A 11 0.76 8.87 2.91
CA GLN A 11 2.20 9.07 2.83
C GLN A 11 2.59 10.51 2.43
N ASN A 12 3.63 11.05 3.06
CA ASN A 12 3.98 12.48 3.06
C ASN A 12 5.22 12.85 2.22
N ARG A 13 5.61 12.04 1.22
CA ARG A 13 6.80 12.36 0.40
C ARG A 13 6.54 13.59 -0.47
N LYS A 14 7.37 14.62 -0.31
CA LYS A 14 7.21 15.95 -0.94
C LYS A 14 8.13 16.18 -2.12
N ASP A 15 9.19 15.41 -2.23
CA ASP A 15 10.23 15.57 -3.24
C ASP A 15 10.55 14.20 -3.87
N PRO A 16 10.69 14.11 -5.21
CA PRO A 16 10.95 12.84 -5.88
C PRO A 16 12.32 12.24 -5.54
N ASN A 17 13.28 13.06 -5.11
CA ASN A 17 14.64 12.65 -4.73
C ASN A 17 14.71 12.11 -3.28
N GLN A 18 13.64 12.24 -2.50
CA GLN A 18 13.55 11.59 -1.20
C GLN A 18 13.41 10.08 -1.36
N ASN A 19 14.29 9.34 -0.70
CA ASN A 19 14.30 7.88 -0.62
C ASN A 19 13.26 7.32 0.39
N THR A 20 12.15 8.02 0.62
CA THR A 20 11.13 7.69 1.64
C THR A 20 9.88 7.04 1.05
N GLY A 21 9.06 6.37 1.87
CA GLY A 21 7.89 5.62 1.41
C GLY A 21 7.31 4.72 2.50
N ILE A 22 6.16 4.11 2.23
CA ILE A 22 5.59 3.04 3.08
C ILE A 22 5.60 1.75 2.27
N SER A 23 6.14 0.67 2.84
CA SER A 23 6.09 -0.68 2.27
C SER A 23 5.34 -1.59 3.23
N ILE A 24 4.24 -2.19 2.78
CA ILE A 24 3.46 -3.19 3.51
C ILE A 24 3.70 -4.53 2.82
N HIS A 25 4.50 -5.37 3.47
CA HIS A 25 5.09 -6.57 2.89
C HIS A 25 4.74 -7.79 3.73
N ALA A 26 4.36 -8.90 3.09
CA ALA A 26 4.05 -10.17 3.76
C ALA A 26 3.05 -10.03 4.93
N SER A 27 2.04 -9.18 4.75
CA SER A 27 1.14 -8.73 5.83
C SER A 27 -0.31 -9.17 5.59
N ARG A 28 -1.17 -8.98 6.60
CA ARG A 28 -2.63 -9.22 6.51
C ARG A 28 -3.39 -7.94 6.80
N VAL A 29 -4.09 -7.42 5.80
CA VAL A 29 -5.00 -6.28 5.91
C VAL A 29 -6.41 -6.82 6.15
N LEU A 30 -6.92 -6.66 7.37
CA LEU A 30 -8.18 -7.25 7.84
C LEU A 30 -9.08 -6.20 8.50
N ALA A 31 -10.39 -6.39 8.37
CA ALA A 31 -11.38 -5.62 9.10
C ALA A 31 -11.63 -6.23 10.48
N THR A 32 -11.77 -5.36 11.48
CA THR A 32 -12.31 -5.71 12.78
C THR A 32 -13.78 -6.12 12.68
N PRO A 33 -14.33 -6.89 13.65
CA PRO A 33 -15.71 -7.38 13.57
C PRO A 33 -16.77 -6.28 13.43
N ASP A 34 -16.57 -5.15 14.10
CA ASP A 34 -17.45 -3.98 14.02
C ASP A 34 -17.43 -3.33 12.63
N LEU A 35 -16.27 -3.23 11.97
CA LEU A 35 -16.18 -2.76 10.59
C LEU A 35 -16.85 -3.74 9.62
N GLN A 36 -16.69 -5.05 9.82
CA GLN A 36 -17.38 -6.06 9.01
C GLN A 36 -18.90 -5.95 9.14
N ALA A 37 -19.41 -5.69 10.34
CA ALA A 37 -20.84 -5.51 10.61
C ALA A 37 -21.44 -4.28 9.88
N THR A 38 -20.62 -3.33 9.43
CA THR A 38 -21.10 -2.21 8.59
C THR A 38 -21.50 -2.63 7.17
N ASN A 39 -21.19 -3.87 6.77
CA ASN A 39 -21.51 -4.44 5.46
C ASN A 39 -21.15 -3.51 4.28
N GLY A 40 -19.95 -2.91 4.33
CA GLY A 40 -19.42 -2.05 3.28
C GLY A 40 -19.95 -0.60 3.28
N THR A 41 -20.83 -0.22 4.20
CA THR A 41 -21.28 1.18 4.32
C THR A 41 -20.17 2.12 4.79
N THR A 42 -19.17 1.62 5.51
CA THR A 42 -17.94 2.36 5.82
C THR A 42 -16.83 1.97 4.85
N GLN A 43 -16.62 2.80 3.82
CA GLN A 43 -15.65 2.50 2.76
C GLN A 43 -14.21 2.57 3.29
N THR A 44 -13.38 1.57 2.95
CA THR A 44 -11.97 1.52 3.35
C THR A 44 -11.06 1.46 2.12
N TYR A 45 -9.99 2.23 2.13
CA TYR A 45 -9.01 2.32 1.04
C TYR A 45 -7.59 2.05 1.54
N LEU A 46 -6.72 1.54 0.67
CA LEU A 46 -5.30 1.29 0.91
C LEU A 46 -4.55 2.57 1.27
N GLY A 47 -4.93 3.70 0.69
CA GLY A 47 -4.37 4.99 1.08
C GLY A 47 -4.87 6.18 0.29
N ARG A 48 -4.33 7.35 0.65
CA ARG A 48 -4.54 8.62 -0.04
C ARG A 48 -3.27 9.49 -0.04
N PRO A 49 -2.99 10.26 -1.10
CA PRO A 49 -1.71 10.95 -1.25
C PRO A 49 -1.67 12.25 -0.46
N TRP A 50 -1.14 12.23 0.76
CA TRP A 50 -1.04 13.46 1.57
C TRP A 50 -0.10 14.50 0.93
N LYS A 51 0.87 14.06 0.13
CA LYS A 51 1.76 14.95 -0.64
C LYS A 51 1.98 14.47 -2.07
N LEU A 52 2.51 15.40 -2.86
CA LEU A 52 2.62 15.32 -4.33
C LEU A 52 3.31 14.05 -4.82
N TYR A 53 4.33 13.57 -4.11
CA TYR A 53 5.09 12.38 -4.51
C TYR A 53 4.82 11.18 -3.60
N SER A 54 3.66 11.14 -2.96
CA SER A 54 3.25 10.07 -2.04
C SER A 54 3.60 8.69 -2.60
N ARG A 55 4.26 7.86 -1.79
CA ARG A 55 4.77 6.55 -2.21
C ARG A 55 4.41 5.44 -1.23
N THR A 56 3.54 4.52 -1.65
CA THR A 56 3.09 3.37 -0.86
C THR A 56 3.04 2.12 -1.71
N VAL A 57 3.52 0.99 -1.20
CA VAL A 57 3.44 -0.31 -1.85
C VAL A 57 2.83 -1.34 -0.92
N TYR A 58 1.89 -2.14 -1.44
CA TYR A 58 1.40 -3.36 -0.82
C TYR A 58 1.90 -4.56 -1.63
N MET A 59 2.64 -5.46 -1.00
CA MET A 59 3.21 -6.61 -1.69
C MET A 59 3.17 -7.89 -0.87
N LEU A 60 2.92 -9.02 -1.55
CA LEU A 60 2.82 -10.36 -0.96
C LEU A 60 1.88 -10.41 0.26
N SER A 61 0.85 -9.55 0.26
CA SER A 61 -0.02 -9.35 1.41
C SER A 61 -1.43 -9.87 1.13
N TYR A 62 -2.08 -10.39 2.16
CA TYR A 62 -3.50 -10.74 2.11
C TYR A 62 -4.35 -9.50 2.34
N ILE A 63 -5.30 -9.23 1.44
CA ILE A 63 -6.20 -8.08 1.51
C ILE A 63 -7.65 -8.59 1.62
N GLY A 64 -8.30 -8.28 2.74
CA GLY A 64 -9.70 -8.63 2.99
C GLY A 64 -10.69 -7.85 2.11
N ASN A 65 -11.91 -8.37 1.99
CA ASN A 65 -12.98 -7.85 1.12
C ASN A 65 -13.51 -6.46 1.53
N HIS A 66 -13.20 -5.99 2.74
CA HIS A 66 -13.56 -4.65 3.22
C HIS A 66 -12.84 -3.52 2.46
N VAL A 67 -11.73 -3.81 1.77
CA VAL A 67 -11.05 -2.83 0.93
C VAL A 67 -11.88 -2.57 -0.33
N HIS A 68 -12.24 -1.32 -0.53
CA HIS A 68 -13.02 -0.85 -1.66
C HIS A 68 -12.30 -1.20 -2.98
N THR A 69 -13.05 -1.59 -4.01
CA THR A 69 -12.49 -2.13 -5.27
C THR A 69 -11.60 -1.13 -6.03
N ARG A 70 -11.91 0.17 -5.96
CA ARG A 70 -11.02 1.28 -6.38
C ARG A 70 -9.61 1.23 -5.77
N GLY A 71 -9.44 0.64 -4.58
CA GLY A 71 -8.18 0.49 -3.86
C GLY A 71 -7.70 1.78 -3.18
N TRP A 72 -7.65 2.88 -3.92
CA TRP A 72 -7.04 4.15 -3.48
C TRP A 72 -8.05 5.29 -3.50
N LEU A 73 -7.87 6.26 -2.62
CA LEU A 73 -8.73 7.43 -2.48
C LEU A 73 -7.96 8.71 -2.79
N GLU A 74 -8.58 9.61 -3.53
CA GLU A 74 -8.04 10.94 -3.81
C GLU A 74 -7.79 11.71 -2.50
N TRP A 75 -6.75 12.53 -2.48
CA TRP A 75 -6.60 13.53 -1.41
C TRP A 75 -7.52 14.72 -1.66
N ASN A 76 -7.41 15.30 -2.85
CA ASN A 76 -8.29 16.36 -3.36
C ASN A 76 -8.31 16.33 -4.88
N THR A 77 -9.47 16.08 -5.48
CA THR A 77 -9.69 16.03 -6.93
C THR A 77 -8.55 15.30 -7.68
N THR A 78 -7.71 16.04 -8.41
CA THR A 78 -6.63 15.51 -9.25
C THR A 78 -5.23 15.67 -8.64
N PHE A 79 -5.13 16.16 -7.40
CA PHE A 79 -3.85 16.37 -6.73
C PHE A 79 -3.05 15.07 -6.63
N ALA A 80 -1.77 15.14 -7.02
CA ALA A 80 -0.77 14.08 -6.94
C ALA A 80 -1.01 12.84 -7.81
N LEU A 81 -2.16 12.71 -8.50
CA LEU A 81 -2.53 11.48 -9.20
C LEU A 81 -1.52 11.09 -10.31
N ASP A 82 -0.85 12.09 -10.89
CA ASP A 82 0.13 11.89 -11.95
C ASP A 82 1.56 11.63 -11.42
N THR A 83 1.85 12.03 -10.18
CA THR A 83 3.20 12.08 -9.61
C THR A 83 3.43 11.12 -8.45
N LEU A 84 2.36 10.62 -7.83
CA LEU A 84 2.42 9.61 -6.79
C LEU A 84 2.96 8.26 -7.34
N TYR A 85 3.36 7.37 -6.43
CA TYR A 85 3.67 5.99 -6.76
C TYR A 85 2.90 5.07 -5.83
N TYR A 86 1.81 4.48 -6.31
CA TYR A 86 1.03 3.49 -5.58
C TYR A 86 1.10 2.14 -6.28
N GLY A 87 1.71 1.18 -5.61
CA GLY A 87 2.05 -0.13 -6.18
C GLY A 87 1.36 -1.28 -5.46
N GLU A 88 0.90 -2.26 -6.24
CA GLU A 88 0.45 -3.56 -5.74
C GLU A 88 1.22 -4.69 -6.43
N TYR A 89 1.76 -5.65 -5.66
CA TYR A 89 2.54 -6.78 -6.18
C TYR A 89 2.12 -8.10 -5.52
N LEU A 90 1.59 -9.05 -6.31
CA LEU A 90 1.25 -10.41 -5.87
C LEU A 90 0.46 -10.48 -4.54
N ASN A 91 -0.49 -9.55 -4.34
CA ASN A 91 -1.39 -9.57 -3.20
C ASN A 91 -2.48 -10.64 -3.40
N THR A 92 -2.94 -11.24 -2.30
CA THR A 92 -3.96 -12.29 -2.30
C THR A 92 -5.19 -11.87 -1.51
N GLY A 93 -6.24 -12.68 -1.58
CA GLY A 93 -7.48 -12.44 -0.84
C GLY A 93 -8.54 -11.67 -1.64
N PRO A 94 -9.77 -11.60 -1.13
CA PRO A 94 -10.90 -11.07 -1.89
C PRO A 94 -10.82 -9.56 -2.18
N GLY A 95 -10.03 -8.80 -1.41
CA GLY A 95 -9.79 -7.37 -1.65
C GLY A 95 -8.63 -7.08 -2.60
N SER A 96 -7.87 -8.09 -3.05
CA SER A 96 -6.70 -7.88 -3.92
C SER A 96 -7.04 -7.82 -5.41
N ASN A 97 -8.31 -7.97 -5.81
CA ASN A 97 -8.69 -7.85 -7.21
C ASN A 97 -8.41 -6.43 -7.74
N ILE A 98 -7.56 -6.34 -8.76
CA ILE A 98 -7.08 -5.10 -9.35
C ILE A 98 -7.95 -4.58 -10.52
N SER A 99 -8.93 -5.36 -11.01
CA SER A 99 -9.66 -5.05 -12.25
C SER A 99 -10.48 -3.75 -12.20
N GLN A 100 -10.80 -3.27 -11.00
CA GLN A 100 -11.58 -2.05 -10.76
C GLN A 100 -10.79 -0.96 -10.03
N ARG A 101 -9.46 -1.09 -9.98
CA ARG A 101 -8.60 -0.08 -9.37
C ARG A 101 -8.70 1.22 -10.15
N VAL A 102 -8.34 2.31 -9.48
CA VAL A 102 -8.23 3.64 -10.08
C VAL A 102 -7.30 3.62 -11.30
N ASN A 103 -7.61 4.44 -12.31
CA ASN A 103 -6.81 4.58 -13.53
C ASN A 103 -5.88 5.81 -13.48
N TRP A 104 -5.23 6.04 -12.33
CA TRP A 104 -4.33 7.18 -12.16
C TRP A 104 -2.96 6.87 -12.77
N PRO A 105 -2.26 7.83 -13.42
CA PRO A 105 -0.93 7.57 -13.97
C PRO A 105 0.11 7.13 -12.93
N GLY A 106 -0.04 7.58 -11.67
CA GLY A 106 0.81 7.16 -10.55
C GLY A 106 0.46 5.80 -9.93
N TYR A 107 -0.70 5.21 -10.28
CA TYR A 107 -1.06 3.85 -9.84
C TYR A 107 -0.44 2.81 -10.77
N ARG A 108 0.11 1.74 -10.21
CA ARG A 108 0.79 0.68 -10.96
C ARG A 108 0.53 -0.71 -10.39
N VAL A 109 0.14 -1.63 -11.26
CA VAL A 109 0.28 -3.07 -11.01
C VAL A 109 1.74 -3.42 -11.27
N ILE A 110 2.46 -3.79 -10.22
CA ILE A 110 3.87 -4.13 -10.35
C ILE A 110 3.94 -5.55 -10.92
N ASN A 111 4.54 -5.71 -12.10
CA ASN A 111 4.74 -7.02 -12.74
C ASN A 111 6.21 -7.45 -12.74
N SER A 112 7.12 -6.55 -12.36
CA SER A 112 8.56 -6.83 -12.30
C SER A 112 9.00 -7.15 -10.88
N THR A 113 9.59 -8.33 -10.69
CA THR A 113 10.24 -8.70 -9.42
C THR A 113 11.36 -7.73 -9.06
N ALA A 114 12.10 -7.21 -10.05
CA ALA A 114 13.14 -6.22 -9.81
C ALA A 114 12.58 -4.88 -9.29
N GLU A 115 11.40 -4.47 -9.75
CA GLU A 115 10.72 -3.28 -9.24
C GLU A 115 10.20 -3.50 -7.82
N ALA A 116 9.53 -4.63 -7.56
CA ALA A 116 9.05 -4.99 -6.23
C ALA A 116 10.19 -5.12 -5.20
N ASN A 117 11.34 -5.66 -5.60
CA ASN A 117 12.52 -5.80 -4.74
C ASN A 117 12.98 -4.46 -4.14
N ARG A 118 12.78 -3.33 -4.83
CA ARG A 118 13.17 -2.01 -4.33
C ARG A 118 12.43 -1.59 -3.05
N PHE A 119 11.35 -2.27 -2.71
CA PHE A 119 10.51 -2.00 -1.53
C PHE A 119 10.69 -3.05 -0.43
N THR A 120 11.61 -4.00 -0.57
CA THR A 120 11.90 -5.01 0.47
C THR A 120 12.77 -4.43 1.58
N VAL A 121 12.90 -5.18 2.67
CA VAL A 121 13.73 -4.77 3.82
C VAL A 121 15.19 -4.58 3.41
N SER A 122 15.74 -5.46 2.57
CA SER A 122 17.14 -5.42 2.14
C SER A 122 17.49 -4.18 1.30
N GLU A 123 16.58 -3.75 0.42
CA GLU A 123 16.85 -2.65 -0.51
C GLU A 123 16.33 -1.30 0.01
N PHE A 124 15.15 -1.29 0.64
CA PHE A 124 14.47 -0.05 0.98
C PHE A 124 15.03 0.62 2.22
N ILE A 125 15.46 -0.18 3.20
CA ILE A 125 16.00 0.29 4.49
C ILE A 125 17.36 -0.31 4.82
N TYR A 126 18.00 -0.98 3.86
CA TYR A 126 19.28 -1.66 4.04
C TYR A 126 19.30 -2.60 5.25
N GLY A 127 18.15 -3.23 5.56
CA GLY A 127 17.87 -3.91 6.82
C GLY A 127 18.85 -5.04 7.15
N SER A 128 19.39 -5.72 6.14
CA SER A 128 20.37 -6.79 6.32
C SER A 128 21.66 -6.34 7.00
N SER A 129 21.97 -5.04 7.00
CA SER A 129 23.18 -4.50 7.63
C SER A 129 23.03 -4.26 9.15
N TRP A 130 21.81 -4.15 9.67
CA TRP A 130 21.59 -3.69 11.06
C TRP A 130 20.50 -4.46 11.83
N LEU A 131 19.52 -5.06 11.16
CA LEU A 131 18.49 -5.85 11.82
C LEU A 131 19.02 -7.12 12.50
N PRO A 132 20.02 -7.86 11.96
CA PRO A 132 20.52 -9.07 12.62
C PRO A 132 20.99 -8.83 14.06
N SER A 133 21.62 -7.68 14.35
CA SER A 133 22.08 -7.33 15.70
C SER A 133 20.96 -7.05 16.70
N THR A 134 19.73 -6.85 16.23
CA THR A 134 18.56 -6.60 17.09
C THR A 134 17.91 -7.88 17.60
N GLY A 135 18.21 -9.03 16.99
CA GLY A 135 17.58 -10.32 17.30
C GLY A 135 16.16 -10.50 16.76
N VAL A 136 15.60 -9.51 16.05
CA VAL A 136 14.28 -9.63 15.42
C VAL A 136 14.34 -10.53 14.19
N SER A 137 13.34 -11.40 14.03
CA SER A 137 13.13 -12.11 12.78
C SER A 137 12.61 -11.16 11.71
N PHE A 138 13.20 -11.20 10.52
CA PHE A 138 12.77 -10.35 9.41
C PHE A 138 12.88 -11.08 8.07
N LEU A 139 12.01 -10.67 7.14
CA LEU A 139 12.03 -11.11 5.75
C LEU A 139 12.80 -10.08 4.90
N ALA A 140 14.00 -10.44 4.47
CA ALA A 140 14.89 -9.51 3.78
C ALA A 140 14.41 -9.14 2.37
N GLY A 141 13.97 -10.13 1.57
CA GLY A 141 13.58 -10.00 0.16
C GLY A 141 12.18 -10.54 -0.12
N LEU A 142 11.85 -10.86 -1.37
CA LEU A 142 10.51 -11.33 -1.78
C LEU A 142 10.27 -12.85 -1.58
N ASN A 143 11.30 -13.62 -1.23
CA ASN A 143 11.18 -15.06 -1.03
C ASN A 143 10.75 -15.33 0.40
N LEU A 144 9.53 -15.86 0.57
CA LEU A 144 8.97 -16.33 1.83
C LEU A 144 9.64 -17.61 2.32
#